data_AF-A0A3C0SR91-F1
#
_entry.id   AF-A0A3C0SR91-F1
#
_cell.length_a   1.000
_cell.length_b   1.000
_cell.length_c   1.000
_cell.angle_alpha   90.00
_cell.angle_beta   90.00
_cell.angle_gamma   90.00
#
_symmetry.space_group_name_H-M   'P 1'
#
loop_
_entity.id
_entity.type
_entity.pdbx_description
1 polymer ?
#
loop_
_entity_poly.entity_id
_entity_poly.type
_entity_poly.pdbx_seq_one_letter_code
_entity_poly.pdbx_strand_id
1 'polypeptide(L)'
;MVKVKLGGLLKEMVMKRSAFEYSNDLYNAFSKDAKQISTWLQMRRYKAYINNEPLETSCNLASTTFGIYWRGSRIDRKRKRVVDALEEMKAKNHIVKDYVYNKKNQELTIYFSNLNENDKKILKSNGVSIDGKILNLK
;
A
#
# COMPACT_ATOMS: atom_id res chain seq x y z
N MET A 1 -29.48 -1.26 -22.30
CA MET A 1 -28.96 -2.40 -21.52
C MET A 1 -27.62 -2.00 -20.91
N VAL A 2 -27.58 -1.71 -19.61
CA VAL A 2 -26.38 -1.19 -18.93
C VAL A 2 -25.42 -2.34 -18.66
N LYS A 3 -24.27 -2.37 -19.34
CA LYS A 3 -23.18 -3.30 -19.01
C LYS A 3 -22.49 -2.82 -17.73
N VAL A 4 -22.95 -3.30 -16.58
CA VAL A 4 -22.28 -3.07 -15.30
C VAL A 4 -20.95 -3.83 -15.33
N LYS A 5 -19.83 -3.12 -15.46
CA LYS A 5 -18.47 -3.69 -15.40
C LYS A 5 -18.14 -4.14 -13.97
N LEU A 6 -18.69 -5.28 -13.56
CA LEU A 6 -18.37 -5.99 -12.31
C LEU A 6 -16.88 -6.38 -12.20
N GLY A 7 -16.15 -6.40 -13.32
CA GLY A 7 -14.74 -6.79 -13.37
C GLY A 7 -13.80 -5.89 -12.57
N GLY A 8 -14.05 -4.58 -12.47
CA GLY A 8 -13.19 -3.69 -11.69
C GLY A 8 -13.29 -3.93 -10.17
N LEU A 9 -14.52 -4.16 -9.70
CA LEU A 9 -14.84 -4.33 -8.28
C LEU A 9 -14.44 -5.73 -7.78
N LEU A 10 -14.66 -6.77 -8.61
CA LEU A 10 -14.14 -8.12 -8.34
C LEU A 10 -12.61 -8.14 -8.31
N LYS A 11 -11.94 -7.37 -9.17
CA LYS A 11 -10.46 -7.28 -9.21
C LYS A 11 -9.91 -6.57 -7.97
N GLU A 12 -10.56 -5.49 -7.51
CA GLU A 12 -10.25 -4.87 -6.21
C GLU A 12 -10.51 -5.83 -5.03
N MET A 13 -11.57 -6.64 -5.09
CA MET A 13 -11.90 -7.62 -4.05
C MET A 13 -10.96 -8.84 -4.03
N VAL A 14 -10.53 -9.32 -5.20
CA VAL A 14 -9.56 -10.43 -5.32
C VAL A 14 -8.18 -9.95 -4.90
N MET A 15 -7.75 -8.75 -5.32
CA MET A 15 -6.56 -8.11 -4.75
C MET A 15 -6.67 -7.97 -3.22
N LYS A 16 -7.87 -7.70 -2.67
CA LYS A 16 -8.15 -7.68 -1.22
C LYS A 16 -8.01 -9.00 -0.48
N ARG A 17 -8.06 -10.15 -1.16
CA ARG A 17 -8.11 -11.46 -0.48
C ARG A 17 -6.95 -12.39 -0.80
N SER A 18 -6.45 -12.40 -2.04
CA SER A 18 -5.34 -13.28 -2.46
C SER A 18 -3.99 -12.57 -2.55
N ALA A 19 -3.96 -11.25 -2.80
CA ALA A 19 -2.71 -10.49 -2.77
C ALA A 19 -2.32 -10.03 -1.35
N PHE A 20 -3.20 -10.19 -0.36
CA PHE A 20 -2.88 -9.91 1.05
C PHE A 20 -2.51 -11.18 1.81
N GLU A 21 -1.67 -12.05 1.22
CA GLU A 21 -0.82 -12.92 2.03
C GLU A 21 0.21 -12.05 2.75
N TYR A 22 -0.27 -11.24 3.69
CA TYR A 22 0.53 -10.91 4.84
C TYR A 22 1.01 -12.24 5.40
N SER A 23 2.28 -12.32 5.80
CA SER A 23 2.58 -13.20 6.91
C SER A 23 1.63 -12.75 8.03
N ASN A 24 0.57 -13.55 8.27
CA ASN A 24 -0.46 -13.22 9.26
C ASN A 24 0.20 -12.88 10.59
N ASP A 25 1.34 -13.52 10.89
CA ASP A 25 2.16 -13.26 12.06
C ASP A 25 2.77 -11.86 12.06
N LEU A 26 3.36 -11.40 10.95
CA LEU A 26 3.90 -10.03 10.84
C LEU A 26 2.80 -8.97 10.93
N TYR A 27 1.66 -9.20 10.26
CA TYR A 27 0.53 -8.29 10.35
C TYR A 27 -0.04 -8.25 11.76
N ASN A 28 -0.22 -9.41 12.41
CA ASN A 28 -0.72 -9.49 13.78
C ASN A 28 0.24 -8.87 14.79
N ALA A 29 1.55 -8.91 14.53
CA ALA A 29 2.57 -8.27 15.35
C ALA A 29 2.57 -6.74 15.25
N PHE A 30 1.92 -6.13 14.25
CA PHE A 30 1.85 -4.68 14.13
C PHE A 30 0.96 -4.03 15.19
N SER A 31 1.36 -2.82 15.62
CA SER A 31 0.47 -1.93 16.37
C SER A 31 -0.80 -1.61 15.59
N LYS A 32 -1.85 -1.17 16.31
CA LYS A 32 -3.15 -0.84 15.70
C LYS A 32 -3.02 0.18 14.55
N ASP A 33 -2.16 1.18 14.72
CA ASP A 33 -1.96 2.21 13.70
C ASP A 33 -1.17 1.69 12.51
N ALA A 34 -0.11 0.90 12.77
CA ALA A 34 0.65 0.24 11.72
C ALA A 34 -0.24 -0.70 10.89
N LYS A 35 -1.14 -1.48 11.50
CA LYS A 35 -2.10 -2.34 10.77
C LYS A 35 -2.99 -1.57 9.79
N GLN A 36 -3.46 -0.38 10.20
CA GLN A 36 -4.33 0.42 9.35
C GLN A 36 -3.55 1.03 8.18
N ILE A 37 -2.37 1.59 8.46
CA ILE A 37 -1.51 2.18 7.43
C ILE A 37 -0.99 1.11 6.47
N SER A 38 -0.63 -0.07 6.97
CA SER A 38 0.04 -1.13 6.19
C SER A 38 -0.82 -1.55 5.02
N THR A 39 -2.14 -1.68 5.23
CA THR A 39 -3.10 -2.01 4.18
C THR A 39 -3.13 -0.97 3.08
N TRP A 40 -3.19 0.31 3.47
CA TRP A 40 -3.21 1.41 2.52
C TRP A 40 -1.90 1.53 1.73
N LEU A 41 -0.75 1.37 2.39
CA LEU A 41 0.56 1.42 1.76
C LEU A 41 0.82 0.21 0.85
N GLN A 42 0.38 -0.98 1.25
CA GLN A 42 0.55 -2.19 0.45
C GLN A 42 -0.22 -2.11 -0.87
N MET A 43 -1.45 -1.54 -0.86
CA MET A 43 -2.18 -1.30 -2.10
C MET A 43 -1.44 -0.36 -3.05
N ARG A 44 -0.83 0.71 -2.51
CA ARG A 44 -0.05 1.66 -3.31
C ARG A 44 1.22 1.03 -3.88
N ARG A 45 1.91 0.23 -3.07
CA ARG A 45 3.09 -0.54 -3.48
C ARG A 45 2.76 -1.53 -4.60
N TYR A 46 1.66 -2.27 -4.48
CA TYR A 46 1.19 -3.17 -5.54
C TYR A 46 0.80 -2.41 -6.80
N LYS A 47 0.10 -1.28 -6.67
CA LYS A 47 -0.24 -0.44 -7.83
C LYS A 47 1.00 0.08 -8.55
N ALA A 48 1.99 0.58 -7.80
CA ALA A 48 3.24 1.05 -8.37
C ALA A 48 3.96 -0.07 -9.12
N TYR A 49 4.04 -1.27 -8.52
CA TYR A 49 4.63 -2.43 -9.17
C TYR A 49 3.88 -2.85 -10.45
N ILE A 50 2.54 -2.89 -10.43
CA ILE A 50 1.72 -3.25 -11.59
C ILE A 50 1.91 -2.24 -12.74
N ASN A 51 2.02 -0.96 -12.41
CA ASN A 51 2.17 0.12 -13.38
C ASN A 51 3.61 0.32 -13.87
N ASN A 52 4.58 -0.48 -13.38
CA ASN A 52 6.02 -0.26 -13.58
C ASN A 52 6.48 1.14 -13.15
N GLU A 53 5.85 1.70 -12.12
CA GLU A 53 6.24 2.95 -11.49
C GLU A 53 7.33 2.70 -10.44
N PRO A 54 8.12 3.73 -10.07
CA PRO A 54 9.02 3.65 -8.93
C PRO A 54 8.29 3.19 -7.67
N LEU A 55 8.95 2.34 -6.87
CA LEU A 55 8.42 1.83 -5.60
C LEU A 55 8.50 2.90 -4.50
N GLU A 56 7.81 4.01 -4.72
CA GLU A 56 7.69 5.12 -3.80
C GLU A 56 6.30 5.74 -3.88
N THR A 57 5.93 6.48 -2.84
CA THR A 57 4.73 7.31 -2.88
C THR A 57 4.93 8.55 -2.03
N SER A 58 4.45 9.68 -2.55
CA SER A 58 4.37 10.93 -1.78
C SER A 58 2.93 11.19 -1.40
N CYS A 59 2.70 11.54 -0.14
CA CYS A 59 1.40 11.93 0.35
C CYS A 59 1.49 13.04 1.40
N ASN A 60 0.49 13.91 1.43
CA ASN A 60 0.35 14.84 2.53
C ASN A 60 -0.12 14.09 3.79
N LEU A 61 0.30 14.53 4.97
CA LEU A 61 -0.19 14.00 6.24
C LEU A 61 -1.73 14.08 6.34
N ALA A 62 -2.36 15.11 5.79
CA ALA A 62 -3.81 15.18 5.68
C ALA A 62 -4.40 14.01 4.86
N SER A 63 -3.71 13.57 3.81
CA SER A 63 -4.10 12.43 2.98
C SER A 63 -3.88 11.07 3.65
N THR A 64 -3.05 10.99 4.69
CA THR A 64 -2.92 9.74 5.50
C THR A 64 -4.18 9.44 6.32
N THR A 65 -5.15 10.37 6.35
CA THR A 65 -6.52 10.12 6.86
C THR A 65 -7.28 9.01 6.14
N PHE A 66 -6.90 8.69 4.91
CA PHE A 66 -7.45 7.52 4.22
C PHE A 66 -6.88 6.18 4.73
N GLY A 67 -5.77 6.21 5.48
CA GLY A 67 -5.10 5.04 6.02
C GLY A 67 -5.21 4.86 7.55
N ILE A 68 -5.78 5.81 8.30
CA ILE A 68 -5.93 5.73 9.76
C ILE A 68 -7.26 6.36 10.20
N TYR A 69 -7.96 5.69 11.11
CA TYR A 69 -9.10 6.29 11.80
C TYR A 69 -8.64 7.28 12.89
N TRP A 70 -9.06 8.54 12.76
CA TRP A 70 -8.68 9.63 13.66
C TRP A 70 -9.81 9.98 14.63
N ARG A 71 -9.51 10.07 15.93
CA ARG A 71 -10.42 10.64 16.94
C ARG A 71 -10.09 12.08 17.35
N GLY A 72 -9.00 12.67 16.85
CA GLY A 72 -8.52 13.99 17.28
C GLY A 72 -8.07 14.89 16.13
N SER A 73 -8.26 16.21 16.29
CA SER A 73 -7.90 17.24 15.31
C SER A 73 -6.42 17.64 15.32
N ARG A 74 -5.72 17.40 16.43
CA ARG A 74 -4.32 17.80 16.66
C ARG A 74 -3.33 17.16 15.68
N ILE A 75 -2.77 17.98 14.80
CA ILE A 75 -1.89 17.55 13.71
C ILE A 75 -0.55 16.97 14.18
N ASP A 76 -0.03 17.45 15.30
CA ASP A 76 1.19 16.96 15.93
C ASP A 76 1.05 15.49 16.37
N ARG A 77 -0.11 15.13 16.93
CA ARG A 77 -0.43 13.75 17.32
C ARG A 77 -0.65 12.87 16.10
N LYS A 78 -1.27 13.40 15.04
CA LYS A 78 -1.44 12.67 13.78
C LYS A 78 -0.10 12.31 13.16
N ARG A 79 0.78 13.30 13.07
CA ARG A 79 2.16 13.12 12.58
C ARG A 79 2.88 12.06 13.39
N LYS A 80 2.87 12.15 14.72
CA LYS A 80 3.56 11.19 15.58
C LYS A 80 3.08 9.77 15.33
N ARG A 81 1.77 9.55 15.27
CA ARG A 81 1.19 8.22 15.00
C ARG A 81 1.59 7.65 13.64
N VAL A 82 1.60 8.48 12.60
CA VAL A 82 2.05 8.06 11.26
C VAL A 82 3.54 7.70 11.28
N VAL A 83 4.37 8.57 11.83
CA VAL A 83 5.83 8.36 11.92
C VAL A 83 6.16 7.11 12.73
N ASP A 84 5.56 6.94 13.92
CA ASP A 84 5.77 5.77 14.78
C ASP A 84 5.39 4.46 14.04
N ALA A 85 4.30 4.47 13.26
CA ALA A 85 3.88 3.31 12.49
C ALA A 85 4.78 3.02 11.27
N LEU A 86 5.32 4.05 10.60
CA LEU A 86 6.28 3.87 9.51
C LEU A 86 7.63 3.35 10.03
N GLU A 87 8.08 3.85 11.18
CA GLU A 87 9.26 3.32 11.86
C GLU A 87 9.08 1.86 12.24
N GLU A 88 7.90 1.48 12.73
CA GLU A 88 7.61 0.08 13.06
C GLU A 88 7.69 -0.83 11.81
N MET A 89 7.13 -0.39 10.69
CA MET A 89 7.19 -1.12 9.42
C MET A 89 8.62 -1.22 8.88
N LYS A 90 9.38 -0.14 8.96
CA LYS A 90 10.79 -0.08 8.60
C LYS A 90 11.63 -1.02 9.45
N ALA A 91 11.47 -0.98 10.78
CA ALA A 91 12.19 -1.84 11.72
C ALA A 91 11.92 -3.33 11.49
N LYS A 92 10.69 -3.67 11.06
CA LYS A 92 10.29 -5.03 10.71
C LYS A 92 10.61 -5.41 9.26
N ASN A 93 11.28 -4.54 8.50
CA ASN A 93 11.62 -4.71 7.08
C ASN A 93 10.42 -5.09 6.21
N HIS A 94 9.25 -4.55 6.52
CA HIS A 94 7.99 -4.93 5.88
C HIS A 94 7.28 -3.71 5.31
N ILE A 95 6.96 -3.75 4.01
CA ILE A 95 6.30 -2.68 3.22
C ILE A 95 7.16 -1.44 3.04
N VAL A 96 7.68 -0.86 4.13
CA VAL A 96 8.47 0.38 4.12
C VAL A 96 9.95 0.03 4.19
N LYS A 97 10.71 0.53 3.21
CA LYS A 97 12.18 0.51 3.21
C LYS A 97 12.72 1.74 3.93
N ASP A 98 12.19 2.90 3.58
CA ASP A 98 12.57 4.16 4.21
C ASP A 98 11.46 5.22 4.03
N TYR A 99 11.56 6.34 4.73
CA TYR A 99 10.66 7.47 4.52
C TYR A 99 11.33 8.80 4.87
N VAL A 100 10.86 9.86 4.22
CA VAL A 100 11.28 11.24 4.49
C VAL A 100 10.04 12.06 4.81
N TYR A 101 10.10 12.81 5.90
CA TYR A 101 9.03 13.72 6.29
C TYR A 101 9.47 15.18 6.18
N ASN A 102 8.87 15.91 5.24
CA ASN A 102 9.03 17.35 5.10
C ASN A 102 8.04 18.09 6.01
N LYS A 103 8.54 18.59 7.13
CA LYS A 103 7.76 19.36 8.13
C LYS A 103 7.10 20.62 7.55
N LYS A 104 7.74 21.31 6.59
CA LYS A 104 7.23 22.58 6.05
C LYS A 104 5.96 22.36 5.22
N ASN A 105 5.99 21.34 4.37
CA ASN A 105 4.88 21.02 3.47
C ASN A 105 3.93 19.95 4.03
N GLN A 106 4.27 19.39 5.20
CA GLN A 106 3.60 18.23 5.80
C GLN A 106 3.51 17.04 4.84
N GLU A 107 4.50 16.90 3.97
CA GLU A 107 4.60 15.82 3.00
C GLU A 107 5.45 14.69 3.55
N LEU A 108 5.02 13.49 3.21
CA LEU A 108 5.67 12.25 3.54
C LEU A 108 5.95 11.51 2.24
N THR A 109 7.23 11.30 1.96
CA THR A 109 7.68 10.43 0.88
C THR A 109 8.06 9.10 1.49
N ILE A 110 7.44 8.02 1.03
CA ILE A 110 7.66 6.66 1.51
C ILE A 110 8.30 5.87 0.39
N TYR A 111 9.40 5.20 0.68
CA TYR A 111 10.07 4.26 -0.21
C TYR A 111 9.68 2.85 0.21
N PHE A 112 9.12 2.08 -0.73
CA PHE A 112 8.67 0.74 -0.44
C PHE A 112 9.80 -0.29 -0.54
N SER A 113 9.71 -1.33 0.28
CA SER A 113 10.54 -2.52 0.13
C SER A 113 10.18 -3.24 -1.17
N ASN A 114 11.14 -3.97 -1.76
CA ASN A 114 10.84 -4.73 -2.98
C ASN A 114 9.85 -5.87 -2.69
N LEU A 115 8.95 -6.17 -3.63
CA LEU A 115 7.99 -7.27 -3.50
C LEU A 115 8.72 -8.61 -3.40
N ASN A 116 8.17 -9.54 -2.62
CA ASN A 116 8.70 -10.91 -2.60
C ASN A 116 8.29 -11.64 -3.90
N GLU A 117 8.96 -12.74 -4.23
CA GLU A 117 8.70 -13.46 -5.49
C GLU A 117 7.27 -14.04 -5.56
N ASN A 118 6.66 -14.37 -4.43
CA ASN A 118 5.29 -14.88 -4.39
C ASN A 118 4.26 -13.80 -4.73
N ASP A 119 4.38 -12.61 -4.13
CA ASP A 119 3.60 -11.42 -4.44
C ASP A 119 3.72 -11.10 -5.94
N LYS A 120 4.94 -11.08 -6.47
CA LYS A 120 5.17 -10.82 -7.90
C LYS A 120 4.48 -11.86 -8.79
N LYS A 121 4.55 -13.15 -8.42
CA LYS A 121 3.86 -14.24 -9.13
C LYS A 121 2.35 -14.08 -9.08
N ILE A 122 1.78 -13.78 -7.91
CA ILE A 122 0.34 -13.56 -7.72
C ILE A 122 -0.14 -12.35 -8.54
N LEU A 123 0.60 -11.25 -8.53
CA LEU A 123 0.24 -10.05 -9.30
C LEU A 123 0.36 -10.28 -10.81
N LYS A 124 1.33 -11.10 -11.26
CA LYS A 124 1.47 -11.53 -12.66
C LYS A 124 0.39 -12.53 -13.09
N SER A 125 0.06 -13.51 -12.25
CA SER A 125 -0.92 -14.56 -12.55
C SER A 125 -2.36 -14.04 -12.55
N ASN A 126 -2.65 -13.01 -11.74
CA ASN A 126 -3.96 -12.36 -11.69
C ASN A 126 -4.20 -11.35 -12.83
N GLY A 127 -3.34 -11.32 -13.86
CA GLY A 127 -3.71 -10.79 -15.17
C GLY A 127 -4.39 -9.43 -15.10
N VAL A 128 -3.77 -8.46 -14.43
CA VAL A 128 -4.16 -7.08 -14.63
C VAL A 128 -3.62 -6.62 -15.98
N SER A 129 -4.21 -7.13 -17.06
CA SER A 129 -4.18 -6.43 -18.34
C SER A 129 -4.90 -5.10 -18.09
N ILE A 130 -4.11 -4.05 -17.91
CA ILE A 130 -4.53 -2.68 -18.15
C ILE A 130 -3.93 -2.38 -19.53
N ASP A 131 -4.76 -1.91 -20.44
CA ASP A 131 -4.45 -1.52 -21.83
C ASP A 131 -4.50 -2.59 -22.94
N GLY A 132 -5.26 -3.67 -22.75
CA GLY A 132 -5.77 -4.46 -23.90
C GLY A 132 -4.70 -5.11 -24.81
N LYS A 133 -3.44 -5.18 -24.38
CA LYS A 133 -2.41 -5.99 -25.05
C LYS A 133 -2.08 -7.20 -24.19
N ILE A 134 -2.47 -8.36 -24.70
CA ILE A 134 -1.98 -9.66 -24.26
C ILE A 134 -0.53 -9.75 -24.74
N LEU A 135 0.42 -9.82 -23.81
CA LEU A 135 1.78 -10.26 -24.13
C LEU A 135 1.73 -11.76 -24.38
N ASN A 136 1.66 -12.14 -25.66
CA ASN A 136 2.01 -13.49 -26.07
C ASN A 136 3.53 -13.66 -25.88
N LEU A 137 3.93 -14.39 -24.85
CA LEU A 137 5.26 -14.96 -24.80
C LEU A 137 5.26 -16.18 -25.72
N LYS A 138 5.98 -16.08 -26.83
CA LYS A 138 6.45 -17.25 -27.60
C LYS A 138 7.60 -17.91 -26.87
#